data_AF-X0TYD5-F1
#
_entry.id   AF-X0TYD5-F1
#
_cell.length_a   1.000
_cell.length_b   1.000
_cell.length_c   1.000
_cell.angle_alpha   90.00
_cell.angle_beta   90.00
_cell.angle_gamma   90.00
#
_symmetry.space_group_name_H-M   'P 1'
#
loop_
_entity.id
_entity.type
_entity.pdbx_description
1 polymer ?
#
loop_
_entity_poly.entity_id
_entity_poly.type
_entity_poly.pdbx_seq_one_letter_code
_entity_poly.pdbx_strand_id
1 'polypeptide(L)' 'SIHAERILTLALPKTGLRHAEGDLFLADIGIPPEVFRAIGIEFEPFFGRESSVRLILQAAG' A
#
# COMPACT_ATOMS: atom_id res chain seq x y z
N SER A 1 14.38 6.55 -20.49
CA SER A 1 13.63 6.59 -19.21
C SER A 1 13.23 5.17 -18.85
N ILE A 2 12.90 4.91 -17.58
CA ILE A 2 12.36 3.62 -17.12
C ILE A 2 10.96 3.91 -16.61
N HIS A 3 9.97 3.18 -17.11
CA HIS A 3 8.58 3.24 -16.66
C HIS A 3 8.18 1.84 -16.19
N ALA A 4 7.62 1.75 -14.98
CA ALA A 4 7.16 0.50 -14.43
C ALA A 4 5.71 0.24 -14.86
N GLU A 5 5.43 -0.96 -15.36
CA GLU A 5 4.05 -1.40 -15.62
C GLU A 5 3.30 -1.65 -14.30
N ARG A 6 3.99 -2.20 -13.30
CA ARG A 6 3.46 -2.48 -11.96
C ARG A 6 4.45 -2.09 -10.87
N ILE A 7 3.92 -1.61 -9.76
CA ILE A 7 4.65 -1.14 -8.60
C ILE A 7 4.09 -1.83 -7.37
N LEU A 8 4.95 -2.53 -6.63
CA LEU A 8 4.62 -3.15 -5.35
C LEU A 8 5.22 -2.31 -4.22
N THR A 9 4.38 -1.80 -3.33
CA THR A 9 4.82 -1.05 -2.15
C THR A 9 4.71 -1.90 -0.88
N LEU A 10 5.59 -1.64 0.07
CA LEU A 10 5.77 -2.46 1.27
C LEU A 10 5.37 -1.68 2.53
N ALA A 11 4.80 -2.42 3.49
CA ALA A 11 4.26 -1.93 4.76
C ALA A 11 3.01 -1.05 4.62
N LEU A 12 3.15 0.19 4.15
CA LEU A 12 2.05 1.15 3.99
C LEU A 12 2.17 1.90 2.66
N PRO A 13 1.08 2.48 2.13
CA PRO A 13 1.14 3.39 0.99
C PRO A 13 2.16 4.52 1.20
N LYS A 14 2.95 4.83 0.16
CA LYS A 14 3.99 5.87 0.22
C LYS A 14 3.55 7.09 -0.57
N THR A 15 3.66 8.27 0.03
CA THR A 15 3.26 9.55 -0.60
C THR A 15 4.02 9.84 -1.90
N GLY A 16 5.28 9.39 -2.00
CA GLY A 16 6.08 9.50 -3.22
C GLY A 16 5.53 8.71 -4.41
N LEU A 17 4.57 7.79 -4.20
CA LEU A 17 3.95 6.98 -5.26
C LEU A 17 2.63 7.55 -5.76
N ARG A 18 2.20 8.74 -5.30
CA ARG A 18 0.94 9.39 -5.75
C ARG A 18 0.89 9.70 -7.24
N HIS A 19 2.03 9.91 -7.88
CA HIS A 19 2.14 10.23 -9.31
C HIS A 19 2.75 9.07 -10.12
N ALA A 20 2.76 7.87 -9.55
CA ALA A 20 3.24 6.69 -10.24
C ALA A 20 2.34 6.38 -11.45
N GLU A 21 2.94 6.16 -12.61
CA GLU A 21 2.22 5.89 -13.87
C GLU A 21 1.84 4.41 -14.05
N GLY A 22 2.38 3.51 -13.21
CA GLY A 22 2.09 2.07 -13.23
C GLY A 22 1.03 1.65 -12.21
N ASP A 23 0.51 0.43 -12.37
CA ASP A 23 -0.45 -0.14 -11.42
C ASP A 23 0.18 -0.32 -10.05
N LEU A 24 -0.45 0.25 -9.02
CA LEU A 24 0.07 0.24 -7.66
C LEU A 24 -0.59 -0.85 -6.82
N PHE A 25 0.23 -1.66 -6.16
CA PHE A 25 -0.19 -2.72 -5.24
C PHE A 25 0.48 -2.53 -3.88
N LEU A 26 -0.22 -2.90 -2.81
CA LEU A 26 0.32 -3.00 -1.46
C LEU A 26 0.51 -4.47 -1.12
N ALA A 27 1.70 -4.85 -0.65
CA ALA A 27 2.01 -6.22 -0.24
C ALA A 27 1.74 -6.42 1.26
N ASP A 28 1.19 -7.58 1.61
CA ASP A 28 1.28 -8.09 2.98
C ASP A 28 2.66 -8.70 3.19
N ILE A 29 3.40 -8.18 4.16
CA ILE A 29 4.72 -8.67 4.56
C ILE A 29 4.73 -9.19 6.00
N GLY A 30 3.55 -9.46 6.57
CA GLY A 30 3.39 -10.03 7.89
C GLY A 30 3.75 -9.07 9.03
N ILE A 31 3.62 -7.75 8.82
CA ILE A 31 3.80 -6.78 9.90
C ILE A 31 2.61 -6.90 10.86
N PRO A 32 2.84 -7.21 12.15
CA PRO A 32 1.75 -7.28 13.11
C PRO A 32 1.05 -5.92 13.30
N PRO A 33 -0.29 -5.87 13.46
CA PRO A 33 -1.04 -4.61 13.62
C PRO A 33 -0.55 -3.72 14.78
N GLU A 34 -0.03 -4.32 15.86
CA GLU A 34 0.53 -3.59 17.00
C GLU A 34 1.72 -2.68 16.63
N VAL A 35 2.47 -3.00 15.58
CA VAL A 35 3.59 -2.18 15.09
C VAL A 35 3.05 -0.85 14.55
N PHE A 36 1.94 -0.88 13.83
CA PHE A 36 1.30 0.33 13.30
C PHE A 36 0.57 1.11 14.39
N ARG A 37 -0.09 0.41 15.32
CA ARG A 37 -0.75 1.04 16.47
C ARG A 37 0.23 1.80 17.36
N ALA A 38 1.46 1.31 17.52
CA ALA A 38 2.51 2.00 18.28
C ALA A 38 2.89 3.38 17.70
N ILE A 39 2.60 3.63 16.42
CA ILE A 39 2.82 4.92 15.74
C ILE A 39 1.51 5.66 15.43
N GLY A 40 0.41 5.28 16.09
CA GLY A 40 -0.88 5.95 15.97
C GLY A 40 -1.65 5.66 14.67
N ILE A 41 -1.35 4.53 14.02
CA ILE A 41 -2.04 4.09 12.81
C ILE A 41 -2.91 2.87 13.15
N GLU A 42 -4.21 3.00 12.96
CA GLU A 42 -5.19 1.92 13.13
C GLU A 42 -5.87 1.61 11.80
N PHE A 43 -6.01 0.33 11.49
CA PHE A 43 -6.75 -0.16 10.34
C PHE A 43 -7.22 -1.60 10.59
N GLU A 44 -8.34 -1.95 9.99
CA GLU A 44 -8.85 -3.31 9.94
C GLU A 44 -8.10 -4.13 8.88
N PRO A 45 -7.87 -5.43 9.11
CA PRO A 45 -7.26 -6.29 8.10
C PRO A 45 -8.02 -6.25 6.77
N PHE A 46 -7.34 -5.84 5.70
CA PHE A 46 -7.93 -5.65 4.37
C PHE A 46 -7.39 -6.61 3.29
N PHE A 47 -6.41 -7.46 3.62
CA PHE A 47 -5.81 -8.42 2.67
C PHE A 47 -6.63 -9.69 2.47
N GLY A 48 -7.45 -10.09 3.44
CA GLY A 48 -8.21 -11.34 3.38
C GLY A 48 -7.28 -12.56 3.22
N ARG A 49 -7.40 -13.27 2.10
CA ARG A 49 -6.54 -14.43 1.74
C ARG A 49 -5.44 -14.09 0.73
N GLU A 50 -5.40 -12.85 0.26
CA GLU A 50 -4.48 -12.40 -0.78
C GLU A 50 -3.17 -11.91 -0.16
N SER A 51 -2.05 -12.10 -0.85
CA SER A 51 -0.74 -11.56 -0.43
C SER A 51 -0.50 -10.12 -0.88
N SER A 52 -1.39 -9.55 -1.69
CA SER A 52 -1.35 -8.15 -2.09
C SER A 52 -2.72 -7.65 -2.53
N VAL A 53 -2.93 -6.34 -2.43
CA VAL A 53 -4.16 -5.66 -2.89
C VAL A 53 -3.80 -4.51 -3.82
N ARG A 54 -4.64 -4.24 -4.83
CA ARG A 54 -4.49 -3.08 -5.71
C ARG A 54 -4.90 -1.81 -4.97
N LEU A 55 -4.06 -0.78 -5.03
CA LEU A 55 -4.37 0.54 -4.50
C LEU A 55 -5.08 1.38 -5.57
N ILE A 56 -6.14 2.07 -5.16
CA ILE A 56 -6.85 3.04 -5.99
C ILE A 56 -6.57 4.43 -5.40
N LEU A 57 -5.99 5.31 -6.21
CA LEU A 57 -5.82 6.70 -5.81
C LEU A 57 -7.18 7.39 -5.85
N GLN A 58 -7.65 7.84 -4.69
CA GLN A 58 -8.79 8.74 -4.62
C GLN A 58 -8.28 10.19 -4.71
N ALA A 59 -8.96 10.99 -5.53
CA ALA A 59 -8.76 12.43 -5.50
C ALA A 59 -9.12 12.94 -4.11
N ALA A 60 -8.28 13.80 -3.53
CA ALA A 60 -8.69 14.56 -2.36
C ALA A 60 -9.86 15.46 -2.79
N GLY A 61 -11.02 15.30 -2.15
CA GLY A 61 -12.16 16.19 -2.32
C GLY A 61 -11.92 17.56 -1.72
#